data_AF-A0A9C9NY22-F1
#
_entry.id   AF-A0A9C9NY22-F1
#
_cell.length_a   1.000
_cell.length_b   1.000
_cell.length_c   1.000
_cell.angle_alpha   90.00
_cell.angle_beta   90.00
_cell.angle_gamma   90.00
#
_symmetry.space_group_name_H-M   'P 1'
#
loop_
_entity.id
_entity.type
_entity.pdbx_description
1 polymer ?
#
loop_
_entity_poly.entity_id
_entity_poly.type
_entity_poly.pdbx_seq_one_letter_code
_entity_poly.pdbx_strand_id
1 'polypeptide(L)'
;MFCKNCGKELTSTAPLCPNCGAKPMSGTTFCFNCGARVASALYPISIEIEHSERLSRLTTFFRFFMAIPHYFVLYFIGIAAGVVIFISWWAILFIGRYPRWAFDFVSGYFRWNTRVNGYSIFLTDKYPPFSFD
;
A
#
# COMPACT_ATOMS: atom_id res chain seq x y z
N MET A 1 13.10 -22.55 -15.77
CA MET A 1 12.11 -23.37 -16.53
C MET A 1 11.95 -22.72 -17.91
N PHE A 2 11.77 -23.47 -19.00
CA PHE A 2 11.66 -22.90 -20.36
C PHE A 2 10.21 -22.92 -20.86
N CYS A 3 9.80 -21.91 -21.61
CA CYS A 3 8.46 -21.83 -22.21
C CYS A 3 8.33 -22.77 -23.42
N LYS A 4 7.34 -23.68 -23.44
CA LYS A 4 7.12 -24.58 -24.60
C LYS A 4 6.62 -23.88 -25.86
N ASN A 5 6.02 -22.69 -25.74
CA ASN A 5 5.48 -21.96 -26.89
C ASN A 5 6.55 -21.11 -27.62
N CYS A 6 7.55 -20.59 -26.89
CA CYS A 6 8.54 -19.66 -27.45
C CYS A 6 10.01 -19.94 -27.07
N GLY A 7 10.28 -20.98 -26.29
CA GLY A 7 11.64 -21.43 -25.93
C GLY A 7 12.40 -20.55 -24.92
N LYS A 8 11.89 -19.37 -24.56
CA LYS A 8 12.57 -18.45 -23.62
C LYS A 8 12.50 -18.95 -22.18
N GLU A 9 13.52 -18.59 -21.40
CA GLU A 9 13.61 -18.90 -19.97
C GLU A 9 12.57 -18.08 -19.17
N LEU A 10 11.77 -18.77 -18.38
CA LEU A 10 10.67 -18.21 -17.59
C LEU A 10 11.14 -17.95 -16.15
N THR A 11 10.98 -16.71 -15.71
CA THR A 11 11.05 -16.31 -14.29
C THR A 11 9.79 -16.78 -13.56
N SER A 12 9.86 -17.02 -12.24
CA SER A 12 8.79 -17.58 -11.40
C SER A 12 7.46 -16.81 -11.37
N THR A 13 7.42 -15.62 -11.98
CA THR A 13 6.28 -14.70 -12.04
C THR A 13 5.57 -14.66 -13.40
N ALA A 14 5.93 -15.55 -14.35
CA ALA A 14 5.36 -15.53 -15.69
C ALA A 14 3.83 -15.81 -15.69
N PRO A 15 3.02 -15.07 -16.47
CA PRO A 15 1.56 -15.19 -16.47
C PRO A 15 1.03 -16.45 -17.19
N LEU A 16 1.90 -17.40 -17.56
CA LEU A 16 1.58 -18.58 -18.36
C LEU A 16 2.10 -19.83 -17.65
N CYS A 17 1.34 -20.94 -17.74
CA CYS A 17 1.77 -22.21 -17.18
C CYS A 17 3.01 -22.75 -17.92
N PRO A 18 4.11 -23.09 -17.23
CA PRO A 18 5.33 -23.60 -17.86
C PRO A 18 5.16 -24.98 -18.51
N ASN A 19 4.11 -25.74 -18.14
CA ASN A 19 3.88 -27.08 -18.69
C ASN A 19 3.02 -27.09 -19.97
N CYS A 20 1.90 -26.36 -20.01
CA CYS A 20 0.96 -26.39 -21.14
C CYS A 20 0.75 -25.05 -21.85
N GLY A 21 1.30 -23.94 -21.34
CA GLY A 21 1.15 -22.61 -21.95
C GLY A 21 -0.21 -21.94 -21.73
N ALA A 22 -1.18 -22.59 -21.08
CA ALA A 22 -2.45 -21.96 -20.71
C ALA A 22 -2.25 -20.91 -19.59
N LYS A 23 -3.07 -19.86 -19.58
CA LYS A 23 -3.13 -18.88 -18.49
C LYS A 23 -3.86 -19.51 -17.29
N PRO A 24 -3.19 -19.72 -16.13
CA PRO A 24 -3.88 -20.25 -14.96
C PRO A 24 -4.91 -19.24 -14.43
N MET A 25 -5.93 -19.76 -13.75
CA MET A 25 -6.96 -18.93 -13.13
C MET A 25 -6.36 -18.20 -11.91
N SER A 26 -6.83 -16.98 -11.65
CA SER A 26 -6.32 -16.17 -10.53
C SER A 26 -6.54 -16.91 -9.20
N GLY A 27 -5.50 -16.97 -8.35
CA GLY A 27 -5.59 -17.56 -7.01
C GLY A 27 -5.50 -19.09 -6.93
N THR A 28 -5.24 -19.81 -8.03
CA THR A 28 -5.09 -21.28 -7.99
C THR A 28 -3.63 -21.75 -8.02
N THR A 29 -3.31 -22.75 -7.20
CA THR A 29 -1.96 -23.37 -7.12
C THR A 29 -1.75 -24.48 -8.16
N PHE A 30 -2.75 -24.74 -9.01
CA PHE A 30 -2.70 -25.73 -10.09
C PHE A 30 -3.36 -25.20 -11.37
N CYS A 31 -2.93 -25.73 -12.51
CA CYS A 31 -3.48 -25.40 -13.82
C CYS A 31 -4.65 -26.34 -14.16
N PHE A 32 -5.85 -25.82 -14.39
CA PHE A 32 -7.03 -26.62 -14.77
C PHE A 32 -6.90 -27.36 -16.09
N ASN A 33 -6.03 -26.89 -17.00
CA ASN A 33 -5.86 -27.51 -18.32
C ASN A 33 -4.92 -28.72 -18.31
N CYS A 34 -3.92 -28.76 -17.42
CA CYS A 34 -2.90 -29.82 -17.43
C CYS A 34 -2.52 -30.42 -16.07
N GLY A 35 -3.13 -29.95 -14.97
CA GLY A 35 -2.87 -30.44 -13.62
C GLY A 35 -1.50 -30.09 -13.02
N ALA A 36 -0.63 -29.39 -13.76
CA ALA A 36 0.66 -28.95 -13.23
C ALA A 36 0.48 -27.94 -12.09
N ARG A 37 1.31 -28.04 -11.04
CA ARG A 37 1.41 -26.99 -10.02
C ARG A 37 2.02 -25.75 -10.63
N VAL A 38 1.34 -24.63 -10.46
CA VAL A 38 1.80 -23.29 -10.87
C VAL A 38 2.01 -22.48 -9.61
N ALA A 39 3.03 -21.63 -9.60
CA ALA A 39 3.03 -20.52 -8.64
C ALA A 39 1.71 -19.78 -8.88
N SER A 40 0.87 -19.69 -7.85
CA SER A 40 -0.35 -18.89 -7.89
C SER A 40 0.01 -17.59 -8.56
N ALA A 41 -0.71 -17.23 -9.63
CA ALA A 41 -0.43 -16.00 -10.36
C ALA A 41 -0.50 -14.86 -9.35
N LEU A 42 0.67 -14.46 -8.83
CA LEU A 42 0.80 -13.38 -7.88
C LEU A 42 0.33 -12.17 -8.67
N TYR A 43 -0.85 -11.69 -8.33
CA TYR A 43 -1.14 -10.29 -8.57
C TYR A 43 0.05 -9.52 -8.00
N PRO A 44 0.63 -8.57 -8.75
CA PRO A 44 1.92 -7.96 -8.40
C PRO A 44 1.91 -7.23 -7.05
N ILE A 45 0.74 -7.13 -6.39
CA ILE A 45 0.54 -6.40 -5.15
C ILE A 45 -0.19 -7.28 -4.11
N SER A 46 0.47 -8.30 -3.55
CA SER A 46 -0.09 -9.05 -2.43
C SER A 46 -0.15 -8.20 -1.17
N ILE A 47 -1.36 -7.98 -0.64
CA ILE A 47 -1.57 -7.25 0.62
C ILE A 47 -1.84 -8.29 1.71
N GLU A 48 -0.80 -8.63 2.46
CA GLU A 48 -0.91 -9.42 3.69
C GLU A 48 -1.10 -8.47 4.86
N ILE A 49 -2.27 -8.54 5.51
CA ILE A 49 -2.58 -7.76 6.71
C ILE A 49 -2.52 -8.72 7.89
N GLU A 50 -1.57 -8.51 8.79
CA GLU A 50 -1.48 -9.30 10.03
C GLU A 50 -2.67 -8.94 10.94
N HIS A 51 -3.64 -9.85 11.04
CA HIS A 51 -4.86 -9.63 11.79
C HIS A 51 -4.64 -10.03 13.25
N SER A 52 -4.66 -9.06 14.15
CA SER A 52 -4.56 -9.26 15.60
C SER A 52 -5.90 -9.75 16.16
N GLU A 53 -5.94 -10.97 16.68
CA GLU A 53 -7.15 -11.60 17.25
C GLU A 53 -7.56 -11.06 18.64
N ARG A 54 -6.72 -10.24 19.30
CA ARG A 54 -6.98 -9.77 20.68
C ARG A 54 -6.98 -8.26 20.80
N LEU A 55 -8.14 -7.64 20.55
CA LEU A 55 -8.38 -6.24 20.91
C LEU A 55 -9.00 -6.16 22.31
N SER A 56 -8.23 -5.66 23.27
CA SER A 56 -8.72 -5.44 24.63
C SER A 56 -9.56 -4.15 24.67
N ARG A 57 -10.85 -4.28 25.03
CA ARG A 57 -11.83 -3.17 25.05
C ARG A 57 -11.40 -1.94 25.88
N LEU A 58 -10.55 -2.14 26.88
CA LEU A 58 -10.02 -1.06 27.73
C LEU A 58 -8.88 -0.29 27.05
N THR A 59 -8.06 -0.96 26.24
CA THR A 59 -6.96 -0.29 25.52
C THR A 59 -7.46 0.54 24.35
N THR A 60 -8.63 0.20 23.79
CA THR A 60 -9.38 1.04 22.83
C THR A 60 -9.57 2.47 23.33
N PHE A 61 -9.93 2.66 24.61
CA PHE A 61 -10.13 3.99 25.18
C PHE A 61 -8.80 4.76 25.31
N PHE A 62 -7.77 4.11 25.86
CA PHE A 62 -6.44 4.71 25.98
C PHE A 62 -5.79 5.04 24.63
N ARG A 63 -6.19 4.34 23.57
CA ARG A 63 -5.72 4.56 22.21
C ARG A 63 -6.05 5.94 21.68
N PHE A 64 -7.25 6.45 21.98
CA PHE A 64 -7.61 7.82 21.63
C PHE A 64 -6.69 8.81 22.34
N PHE A 65 -6.39 8.59 23.61
CA PHE A 65 -5.45 9.45 24.35
C PHE A 65 -4.05 9.48 23.72
N MET A 66 -3.52 8.33 23.30
CA MET A 66 -2.25 8.25 22.56
C MET A 66 -2.32 8.82 21.13
N ALA A 67 -3.49 8.82 20.50
CA ALA A 67 -3.70 9.39 19.17
C ALA A 67 -3.87 10.92 19.21
N ILE A 68 -4.33 11.51 20.31
CA ILE A 68 -4.53 12.96 20.45
C ILE A 68 -3.27 13.78 20.11
N PRO A 69 -2.07 13.46 20.66
CA PRO A 69 -0.83 14.17 20.29
C PRO A 69 -0.53 14.12 18.78
N HIS A 70 -0.80 12.98 18.15
CA HIS A 70 -0.61 12.82 16.71
C HIS A 70 -1.57 13.69 15.90
N TYR A 71 -2.85 13.69 16.27
CA TYR A 71 -3.85 14.53 15.60
C TYR A 71 -3.54 16.02 15.75
N PHE A 72 -3.03 16.45 16.92
CA PHE A 72 -2.61 17.82 17.13
C PHE A 72 -1.49 18.23 16.16
N VAL A 73 -0.43 17.43 16.04
CA VAL A 73 0.68 17.75 15.12
C VAL A 73 0.24 17.67 13.65
N LEU A 74 -0.53 16.64 13.29
CA LEU A 74 -1.08 16.48 11.94
C LEU A 74 -2.03 17.62 11.56
N TYR A 75 -2.73 18.23 12.52
CA TYR A 75 -3.59 19.37 12.24
C TYR A 75 -2.79 20.57 11.69
N PHE A 76 -1.70 20.96 12.35
CA PHE A 76 -0.85 22.06 11.87
C PHE A 76 -0.16 21.73 10.54
N ILE A 77 0.34 20.51 10.40
CA ILE A 77 0.95 20.08 9.13
C ILE A 77 -0.09 20.00 8.02
N GLY A 78 -1.33 19.62 8.34
CA GLY A 78 -2.45 19.57 7.39
C GLY A 78 -2.82 20.95 6.86
N ILE A 79 -2.76 21.99 7.71
CA ILE A 79 -2.89 23.39 7.25
C ILE A 79 -1.78 23.73 6.27
N ALA A 80 -0.52 23.43 6.60
CA ALA A 80 0.61 23.64 5.71
C ALA A 80 0.45 22.87 4.39
N ALA A 81 -0.03 21.62 4.44
CA ALA A 81 -0.31 20.81 3.25
C ALA A 81 -1.41 21.42 2.40
N GLY A 82 -2.47 21.96 3.00
CA GLY A 82 -3.52 22.70 2.30
C GLY A 82 -2.97 23.91 1.54
N VAL A 83 -2.11 24.69 2.19
CA VAL A 83 -1.43 25.84 1.56
C VAL A 83 -0.53 25.39 0.42
N VAL A 84 0.28 24.34 0.62
CA VAL A 84 1.16 23.78 -0.42
C VAL A 84 0.37 23.23 -1.59
N ILE A 85 -0.76 22.55 -1.36
CA ILE A 85 -1.65 22.06 -2.41
C ILE A 85 -2.24 23.23 -3.20
N PHE A 86 -2.70 24.29 -2.52
CA PHE A 86 -3.23 25.49 -3.16
C PHE A 86 -2.19 26.19 -4.03
N ILE A 87 -0.96 26.35 -3.52
CA ILE A 87 0.17 26.89 -4.30
C ILE A 87 0.51 25.97 -5.47
N SER A 88 0.50 24.65 -5.24
CA SER A 88 0.79 23.65 -6.29
C SER A 88 -0.25 23.67 -7.40
N TRP A 89 -1.52 23.92 -7.09
CA TRP A 89 -2.58 24.07 -8.09
C TRP A 89 -2.25 25.21 -9.07
N TRP A 90 -1.88 26.38 -8.57
CA TRP A 90 -1.41 27.49 -9.40
C TRP A 90 -0.11 27.13 -10.16
N ALA A 91 0.85 26.50 -9.48
CA ALA A 91 2.10 26.08 -10.12
C ALA A 91 1.87 25.12 -11.29
N ILE A 92 0.91 24.21 -11.21
CA ILE A 92 0.56 23.29 -12.29
C ILE A 92 -0.08 24.04 -13.47
N LEU A 93 -0.94 25.03 -13.21
CA LEU A 93 -1.55 25.83 -14.28
C LEU A 93 -0.51 26.60 -15.11
N PHE A 94 0.54 27.12 -14.47
CA PHE A 94 1.58 27.89 -15.15
C PHE A 94 2.74 27.04 -15.70
N ILE A 95 3.15 26.00 -14.97
CA ILE A 95 4.37 25.22 -15.26
C ILE A 95 4.02 23.87 -15.92
N GLY A 96 2.75 23.43 -15.88
CA GLY A 96 2.29 22.16 -16.43
C GLY A 96 2.82 20.92 -15.70
N ARG A 97 3.55 21.11 -14.59
CA ARG A 97 4.16 20.02 -13.80
C ARG A 97 3.98 20.28 -12.31
N TYR A 98 3.80 19.20 -11.54
CA TYR A 98 3.73 19.26 -10.09
C TYR A 98 5.14 19.42 -9.50
N PRO A 99 5.42 20.46 -8.69
CA PRO A 99 6.75 20.68 -8.12
C PRO A 99 7.14 19.53 -7.16
N ARG A 100 8.33 18.95 -7.36
CA ARG A 100 8.81 17.77 -6.59
C ARG A 100 8.78 17.98 -5.08
N TRP A 101 9.30 19.11 -4.59
CA TRP A 101 9.32 19.42 -3.16
C TRP A 101 7.93 19.43 -2.52
N ALA A 102 6.92 19.93 -3.24
CA ALA A 102 5.54 19.96 -2.76
C ALA A 102 4.97 18.55 -2.71
N PHE A 103 5.35 17.70 -3.68
CA PHE A 103 4.85 16.33 -3.78
C PHE A 103 5.40 15.49 -2.64
N ASP A 104 6.70 15.63 -2.38
CA ASP A 104 7.39 14.93 -1.30
C ASP A 104 6.81 15.33 0.07
N PHE A 105 6.51 16.63 0.26
CA PHE A 105 5.85 17.11 1.48
C PHE A 105 4.43 16.58 1.65
N VAL A 106 3.58 16.73 0.62
CA VAL A 106 2.17 16.33 0.67
C VAL A 106 2.04 14.80 0.79
N SER A 107 2.86 14.04 0.06
CA SER A 107 2.89 12.58 0.18
C SER A 107 3.35 12.11 1.56
N GLY A 108 4.38 12.74 2.15
CA GLY A 108 4.78 12.47 3.53
C GLY A 108 3.65 12.72 4.53
N TYR A 109 2.94 13.84 4.40
CA TYR A 109 1.77 14.15 5.23
C TYR A 109 0.69 13.06 5.12
N PHE A 110 0.33 12.66 3.91
CA PHE A 110 -0.68 11.62 3.70
C PHE A 110 -0.23 10.26 4.25
N ARG A 111 1.05 9.86 4.08
CA ARG A 111 1.58 8.60 4.64
C ARG A 111 1.52 8.56 6.15
N TRP A 112 1.86 9.67 6.81
CA TRP A 112 1.73 9.77 8.25
C TRP A 112 0.26 9.77 8.69
N ASN A 113 -0.60 10.52 8.01
CA ASN A 113 -2.04 10.57 8.28
C ASN A 113 -2.70 9.19 8.14
N THR A 114 -2.35 8.41 7.12
CA THR A 114 -2.88 7.05 6.93
C THR A 114 -2.42 6.10 8.03
N ARG A 115 -1.15 6.19 8.50
CA ARG A 115 -0.65 5.40 9.64
C ARG A 115 -1.42 5.72 10.93
N VAL A 116 -1.65 7.00 11.21
CA VAL A 116 -2.41 7.42 12.41
C VAL A 116 -3.88 7.00 12.30
N ASN A 117 -4.50 7.12 11.13
CA ASN A 117 -5.86 6.64 10.92
C ASN A 117 -5.98 5.13 11.04
N GLY A 118 -5.06 4.35 10.46
CA GLY A 118 -5.02 2.90 10.62
C GLY A 118 -4.90 2.48 12.10
N TYR A 119 -4.14 3.24 12.88
CA TYR A 119 -4.10 3.06 14.34
C TYR A 119 -5.42 3.50 14.99
N SER A 120 -6.02 4.64 14.68
CA SER A 120 -7.24 5.08 15.38
C SER A 120 -8.49 4.24 15.06
N ILE A 121 -8.60 3.70 13.84
CA ILE A 121 -9.73 2.87 13.39
C ILE A 121 -9.52 1.36 13.65
N PHE A 122 -8.53 0.98 14.46
CA PHE A 122 -8.26 -0.41 14.84
C PHE A 122 -7.81 -1.33 13.69
N LEU A 123 -7.26 -0.77 12.62
CA LEU A 123 -6.70 -1.55 11.51
C LEU A 123 -5.33 -2.17 11.84
N THR A 124 -4.55 -1.54 12.72
CA THR A 124 -3.22 -2.04 13.15
C THR A 124 -2.94 -1.72 14.61
N ASP A 125 -2.47 -2.67 15.41
CA ASP A 125 -2.12 -2.42 16.81
C ASP A 125 -0.74 -1.76 17.01
N LYS A 126 0.05 -1.63 15.95
CA LYS A 126 1.38 -1.03 16.01
C LYS A 126 1.28 0.50 16.12
N TYR A 127 1.85 1.07 17.19
CA TYR A 127 1.90 2.52 17.38
C TYR A 127 2.74 3.19 16.28
N PRO A 128 2.20 4.20 15.57
CA PRO A 128 2.89 4.83 14.45
C PRO A 128 4.02 5.76 14.94
N PRO A 129 5.17 5.82 14.23
CA PRO A 129 6.23 6.78 14.54
C PRO A 129 5.88 8.19 14.04
N PHE A 130 6.33 9.23 14.76
CA PHE A 130 6.24 10.65 14.37
C PHE A 130 7.24 10.97 13.25
N SER A 131 6.96 10.51 12.03
CA SER A 131 7.87 10.65 10.89
C SER A 131 7.10 10.79 9.58
N PHE A 132 7.71 11.43 8.58
CA PHE A 132 7.16 11.58 7.22
C PHE A 132 7.47 10.40 6.29
N ASP A 133 8.25 9.42 6.78
CA ASP A 133 8.79 8.28 6.03
C ASP A 133 7.84 7.11 5.82
#